data_AF-A0A6N9BI86-F1
#
_entry.id   AF-A0A6N9BI86-F1
#
_cell.length_a   1.000
_cell.length_b   1.000
_cell.length_c   1.000
_cell.angle_alpha   90.00
_cell.angle_beta   90.00
_cell.angle_gamma   90.00
#
_symmetry.space_group_name_H-M   'P 1'
#
loop_
_entity.id
_entity.type
_entity.pdbx_description
1 polymer ?
#
loop_
_entity_poly.entity_id
_entity_poly.type
_entity_poly.pdbx_seq_one_letter_code
_entity_poly.pdbx_strand_id
1 'polypeptide(L)'
;CDRAALAFETRAEALPAAPGLAALAPRRVHALLGQGAARLEGGLKGGPADLFGAAAKTVGSMALLRLDAGPRGPAGLLALSSRDPEHFQAGQGTELLVFLARMVSAQLPALIDPPEAL
;
A
#
# COMPACT_ATOMS: atom_id res chain seq x y z
N CYS A 1 16.04 -0.14 5.89
CA CYS A 1 15.03 -0.63 6.82
C CYS A 1 13.89 -1.01 5.93
N ASP A 2 13.53 -2.28 5.92
CA ASP A 2 12.37 -2.72 5.17
C ASP A 2 11.13 -2.24 5.92
N ARG A 3 10.15 -1.70 5.20
CA ARG A 3 8.93 -1.13 5.81
C ARG A 3 7.71 -1.58 5.04
N ALA A 4 6.62 -1.72 5.79
CA ALA A 4 5.29 -1.92 5.24
C ALA A 4 4.39 -0.76 5.65
N ALA A 5 3.51 -0.33 4.76
CA ALA A 5 2.46 0.63 5.06
C ALA A 5 1.14 0.22 4.38
N LEU A 6 0.04 0.31 5.12
CA LEU A 6 -1.31 0.34 4.56
C LEU A 6 -1.65 1.79 4.24
N ALA A 7 -2.14 2.04 3.04
CA ALA A 7 -2.43 3.39 2.60
C ALA A 7 -3.80 3.46 1.92
N PHE A 8 -4.64 4.43 2.29
CA PHE A 8 -6.00 4.56 1.78
C PHE A 8 -6.29 5.98 1.28
N GLU A 9 -7.02 6.08 0.18
CA GLU A 9 -7.54 7.35 -0.30
C GLU A 9 -8.64 7.86 0.65
N THR A 10 -8.44 9.04 1.22
CA THR A 10 -9.41 9.69 2.13
C THR A 10 -9.76 11.09 1.63
N ARG A 11 -11.02 11.51 1.82
CA ARG A 11 -11.52 12.83 1.39
C ARG A 11 -11.51 13.86 2.53
N ALA A 12 -11.82 13.46 3.75
CA ALA A 12 -11.66 14.23 4.98
C ALA A 12 -12.16 13.39 6.16
N GLU A 13 -11.22 12.68 6.78
CA GLU A 13 -11.10 12.26 8.17
C GLU A 13 -9.74 11.55 8.16
N ALA A 14 -8.76 12.16 8.85
CA ALA A 14 -7.39 11.66 8.80
C ALA A 14 -7.38 10.24 9.36
N LEU A 15 -6.87 9.28 8.59
CA LEU A 15 -6.49 7.99 9.15
C LEU A 15 -5.72 8.24 10.46
N PRO A 16 -5.94 7.43 11.50
CA PRO A 16 -5.25 7.62 12.76
C PRO A 16 -3.74 7.66 12.50
N ALA A 17 -3.05 8.60 13.14
CA ALA A 17 -1.61 8.75 13.01
C ALA A 17 -0.92 7.55 13.68
N ALA A 18 -0.78 6.47 12.91
CA ALA A 18 -0.22 5.20 13.35
C ALA A 18 0.97 4.81 12.46
N PRO A 19 2.05 4.25 13.03
CA PRO A 19 3.14 3.70 12.23
C PRO A 19 2.62 2.68 11.22
N GLY A 20 2.99 2.85 9.94
CA GLY A 20 2.56 1.95 8.88
C GLY A 20 1.14 2.22 8.36
N LEU A 21 0.51 3.35 8.70
CA LEU A 21 -0.74 3.80 8.11
C LEU A 21 -0.53 5.15 7.41
N ALA A 22 -1.04 5.29 6.18
CA ALA A 22 -0.85 6.49 5.38
C ALA A 22 -2.14 6.96 4.70
N ALA A 23 -2.44 8.25 4.82
CA ALA A 23 -3.52 8.88 4.09
C ALA A 23 -3.05 9.28 2.69
N LEU A 24 -3.81 8.91 1.67
CA LEU A 24 -3.53 9.26 0.28
C LEU A 24 -4.55 10.27 -0.23
N ALA A 25 -4.08 11.14 -1.12
CA ALA A 25 -4.97 11.98 -1.90
C ALA A 25 -5.90 11.12 -2.78
N PRO A 26 -7.11 11.60 -3.12
CA PRO A 26 -7.98 10.91 -4.05
C PRO A 26 -7.27 10.55 -5.38
N ARG A 27 -7.58 9.37 -5.93
CA ARG A 27 -7.01 8.81 -7.17
C ARG A 27 -5.53 8.43 -7.11
N ARG A 28 -4.86 8.60 -5.97
CA ARG A 28 -3.44 8.30 -5.83
C ARG A 28 -3.11 6.82 -6.02
N VAL A 29 -3.98 5.91 -5.58
CA VAL A 29 -3.80 4.46 -5.79
C VAL A 29 -3.79 4.15 -7.28
N HIS A 30 -4.73 4.73 -8.03
CA HIS A 30 -4.76 4.59 -9.49
C HIS A 30 -3.54 5.23 -10.17
N ALA A 31 -3.07 6.38 -9.69
CA ALA A 31 -1.86 7.01 -10.23
C ALA A 31 -0.60 6.15 -10.03
N LEU A 32 -0.53 5.37 -8.95
CA LEU A 32 0.62 4.51 -8.63
C LEU A 32 0.56 3.15 -9.32
N LEU A 33 -0.63 2.54 -9.40
CA LEU A 33 -0.83 1.15 -9.84
C LEU A 33 -1.55 1.00 -11.19
N GLY A 34 -2.11 2.08 -11.75
CA GLY A 34 -3.01 1.99 -12.90
C GLY A 34 -4.19 1.07 -12.62
N GLN A 35 -4.40 0.10 -13.51
CA GLN A 35 -5.39 -0.99 -13.34
C GLN A 35 -4.78 -2.27 -12.77
N GLY A 36 -3.47 -2.29 -12.49
CA GLY A 36 -2.77 -3.48 -11.99
C GLY A 36 -3.11 -3.82 -10.54
N ALA A 37 -2.96 -5.10 -10.21
CA ALA A 37 -3.04 -5.61 -8.84
C ALA A 37 -1.75 -5.37 -8.05
N ALA A 38 -0.60 -5.29 -8.73
CA ALA A 38 0.70 -5.08 -8.12
C ALA A 38 1.63 -4.29 -9.06
N ARG A 39 2.59 -3.57 -8.47
CA ARG A 39 3.73 -2.94 -9.16
C ARG A 39 4.98 -3.15 -8.33
N LEU A 40 6.01 -3.74 -8.92
CA LEU A 40 7.33 -3.90 -8.34
C LEU A 40 8.31 -3.01 -9.10
N GLU A 41 9.19 -2.36 -8.37
CA GLU A 41 10.15 -1.41 -8.96
C GLU A 41 11.41 -1.33 -8.12
N GLY A 42 12.56 -1.50 -8.79
CA GLY A 42 13.89 -1.46 -8.19
C GLY A 42 14.74 -0.34 -8.76
N GLY A 43 16.00 -0.25 -8.32
CA GLY A 43 16.93 0.80 -8.75
C GLY A 43 16.50 2.23 -8.36
N LEU A 44 15.63 2.36 -7.36
CA LEU A 44 15.09 3.63 -6.90
C LEU A 44 16.15 4.45 -6.17
N LYS A 45 16.06 5.78 -6.32
CA LYS A 45 16.84 6.78 -5.54
C LYS A 45 15.97 7.47 -4.50
N GLY A 46 15.01 6.71 -3.97
CA GLY A 46 13.94 7.18 -3.10
C GLY A 46 12.55 6.81 -3.62
N GLY A 47 11.60 6.71 -2.70
CA GLY A 47 10.21 6.34 -2.96
C GLY A 47 9.22 7.46 -2.61
N PRO A 48 7.92 7.24 -2.82
CA PRO A 48 6.88 8.22 -2.53
C PRO A 48 6.83 8.58 -1.03
N ALA A 49 6.94 9.87 -0.72
CA ALA A 49 6.96 10.37 0.66
C ALA A 49 5.61 10.18 1.39
N ASP A 50 4.51 10.22 0.63
CA ASP A 50 3.15 9.93 1.11
C ASP A 50 2.97 8.47 1.56
N LEU A 51 3.84 7.55 1.15
CA LEU A 51 3.81 6.15 1.59
C LEU A 51 4.85 5.82 2.66
N PHE A 52 6.06 6.35 2.52
CA PHE A 52 7.21 5.93 3.32
C PHE A 52 7.70 6.98 4.32
N GLY A 53 7.10 8.19 4.32
CA GLY A 53 7.42 9.27 5.22
C GLY A 53 8.93 9.56 5.27
N ALA A 54 9.49 9.59 6.49
CA ALA A 54 10.91 9.84 6.70
C ALA A 54 11.85 8.83 6.01
N ALA A 55 11.39 7.59 5.74
CA ALA A 55 12.21 6.58 5.08
C ALA A 55 12.24 6.72 3.55
N ALA A 56 11.42 7.59 2.96
CA ALA A 56 11.28 7.75 1.52
C ALA A 56 12.61 7.93 0.80
N LYS A 57 13.55 8.69 1.37
CA LYS A 57 14.87 8.95 0.76
C LYS A 57 15.79 7.73 0.72
N THR A 58 15.47 6.67 1.45
CA THR A 58 16.31 5.46 1.55
C THR A 58 15.75 4.26 0.78
N VAL A 59 14.59 4.42 0.14
CA VAL A 59 13.95 3.34 -0.63
C VAL A 59 14.76 3.07 -1.90
N GLY A 60 15.34 1.87 -1.99
CA GLY A 60 16.03 1.35 -3.16
C GLY A 60 15.13 0.53 -4.06
N SER A 61 14.13 -0.14 -3.49
CA SER A 61 13.09 -0.85 -4.24
C SER A 61 11.77 -0.88 -3.48
N MET A 62 10.66 -1.06 -4.18
CA MET A 62 9.33 -1.14 -3.59
C MET A 62 8.41 -2.13 -4.30
N ALA A 63 7.45 -2.67 -3.55
CA ALA A 63 6.29 -3.37 -4.08
C ALA A 63 5.02 -2.67 -3.59
N LEU A 64 4.15 -2.28 -4.51
CA LEU A 64 2.84 -1.70 -4.23
C LEU A 64 1.77 -2.72 -4.63
N LEU A 65 0.83 -3.00 -3.74
CA LEU A 65 -0.19 -4.03 -3.91
C LEU A 65 -1.56 -3.42 -3.67
N ARG A 66 -2.48 -3.56 -4.63
CA ARG A 66 -3.84 -3.04 -4.50
C ARG A 66 -4.58 -3.77 -3.37
N LEU A 67 -5.26 -3.01 -2.52
CA LEU A 67 -6.17 -3.54 -1.52
C LEU A 67 -7.61 -3.22 -1.92
N ASP A 68 -8.51 -4.15 -1.61
CA ASP A 68 -9.95 -4.01 -1.76
C ASP A 68 -10.60 -3.98 -0.38
N ALA A 69 -11.14 -2.82 0.01
CA ALA A 69 -11.85 -2.64 1.26
C ALA A 69 -13.36 -2.90 1.13
N GLY A 70 -13.80 -3.54 0.04
CA GLY A 70 -15.20 -3.80 -0.27
C GLY A 70 -15.90 -2.65 -1.00
N PRO A 71 -17.17 -2.83 -1.41
CA PRO A 71 -17.87 -1.92 -2.33
C PRO A 71 -18.01 -0.46 -1.86
N ARG A 72 -18.02 -0.25 -0.54
CA ARG A 72 -18.12 1.08 0.09
C ARG A 72 -16.81 1.53 0.73
N GLY A 73 -15.79 0.68 0.74
CA GLY A 73 -14.51 0.97 1.36
C GLY A 73 -13.66 1.91 0.49
N PRO A 74 -12.72 2.65 1.10
CA PRO A 74 -11.80 3.49 0.36
C PRO A 74 -10.85 2.65 -0.50
N ALA A 75 -10.44 3.18 -1.66
CA ALA A 75 -9.38 2.58 -2.44
C ALA A 75 -8.09 2.57 -1.61
N GLY A 76 -7.40 1.42 -1.57
CA GLY A 76 -6.19 1.29 -0.78
C GLY A 76 -5.07 0.51 -1.47
N LEU A 77 -3.89 0.55 -0.85
CA LEU A 77 -2.76 -0.28 -1.20
C LEU A 77 -1.93 -0.68 0.03
N LEU A 78 -1.24 -1.81 -0.09
CA LEU A 78 -0.14 -2.21 0.77
C LEU A 78 1.16 -1.84 0.06
N ALA A 79 1.98 -1.01 0.69
CA ALA A 79 3.30 -0.62 0.20
C ALA A 79 4.38 -1.34 1.01
N LEU A 80 5.28 -2.02 0.32
CA LEU A 80 6.48 -2.63 0.87
C LEU A 80 7.70 -1.90 0.29
N SER A 81 8.71 -1.62 1.10
CA SER A 81 9.98 -1.03 0.64
C SER A 81 11.17 -1.81 1.15
N SER A 82 12.24 -1.83 0.36
CA SER A 82 13.59 -2.21 0.80
C SER A 82 14.62 -1.13 0.48
N ARG A 83 15.75 -1.15 1.19
CA ARG A 83 16.95 -0.37 0.82
C ARG A 83 17.73 -1.04 -0.30
N ASP A 84 17.60 -2.36 -0.43
CA ASP A 84 18.26 -3.09 -1.50
C ASP A 84 17.55 -2.77 -2.82
N PRO A 85 18.23 -2.15 -3.80
CA PRO A 85 17.64 -1.84 -5.09
C PRO A 85 17.21 -3.08 -5.86
N GLU A 86 17.76 -4.26 -5.55
CA GLU A 86 17.53 -5.51 -6.28
C GLU A 86 16.41 -6.38 -5.69
N HIS A 87 15.85 -6.00 -4.53
CA HIS A 87 14.85 -6.81 -3.83
C HIS A 87 13.52 -6.92 -4.62
N PHE A 88 12.90 -5.78 -4.93
CA PHE A 88 11.68 -5.73 -5.74
C PHE A 88 12.01 -5.23 -7.14
N GLN A 89 11.84 -6.08 -8.14
CA GLN A 89 12.23 -5.79 -9.51
C GLN A 89 11.07 -5.94 -10.49
N ALA A 90 11.06 -5.09 -11.51
CA ALA A 90 10.10 -5.20 -12.59
C ALA A 90 10.29 -6.56 -13.29
N GLY A 91 9.19 -7.27 -13.52
CA GLY A 91 9.21 -8.60 -14.15
C GLY A 91 9.34 -9.78 -13.18
N GLN A 92 9.51 -9.55 -11.87
CA GLN A 92 9.35 -10.60 -10.87
C GLN A 92 7.89 -11.10 -10.83
N GLY A 93 7.70 -12.38 -10.54
CA GLY A 93 6.38 -12.96 -10.27
C GLY A 93 5.71 -12.27 -9.07
N THR A 94 4.42 -11.97 -9.19
CA THR A 94 3.67 -11.21 -8.17
C THR A 94 2.58 -12.04 -7.48
N GLU A 95 2.47 -13.32 -7.81
CA GLU A 95 1.38 -14.20 -7.40
C GLU A 95 1.24 -14.29 -5.88
N LEU A 96 2.35 -14.52 -5.17
CA LEU A 96 2.37 -14.59 -3.72
C LEU A 96 2.00 -13.25 -3.07
N LEU A 97 2.51 -12.15 -3.61
CA LEU A 97 2.23 -10.80 -3.09
C LEU A 97 0.78 -10.40 -3.32
N VAL A 98 0.23 -10.72 -4.49
CA VAL A 98 -1.20 -10.51 -4.80
C VAL A 98 -2.07 -11.40 -3.92
N PHE A 99 -1.69 -12.66 -3.67
CA PHE A 99 -2.39 -13.52 -2.72
C PHE A 99 -2.38 -12.93 -1.30
N LEU A 100 -1.24 -12.45 -0.83
CA LEU A 100 -1.13 -11.73 0.44
C LEU A 100 -2.05 -10.52 0.50
N ALA A 101 -2.04 -9.68 -0.53
CA ALA A 101 -2.90 -8.49 -0.60
C ALA A 101 -4.39 -8.85 -0.54
N ARG A 102 -4.80 -9.97 -1.17
CA ARG A 102 -6.17 -10.48 -1.10
C ARG A 102 -6.54 -10.97 0.30
N MET A 103 -5.64 -11.67 0.99
CA MET A 103 -5.88 -12.08 2.37
C MET A 103 -6.02 -10.88 3.31
N VAL A 104 -5.17 -9.87 3.16
CA VAL A 104 -5.28 -8.62 3.92
C VAL A 104 -6.59 -7.90 3.60
N SER A 105 -6.94 -7.78 2.31
CA SER A 105 -8.19 -7.16 1.85
C SER A 105 -9.42 -7.80 2.48
N ALA A 106 -9.43 -9.13 2.62
CA ALA A 106 -10.54 -9.84 3.25
C ALA A 106 -10.79 -9.46 4.72
N GLN A 107 -9.80 -8.89 5.41
CA GLN A 107 -9.94 -8.44 6.80
C GLN A 107 -10.37 -6.97 6.92
N LEU A 108 -10.23 -6.18 5.84
CA LEU A 108 -10.44 -4.73 5.90
C LEU A 108 -11.88 -4.31 6.21
N PRO A 109 -12.94 -4.93 5.63
CA PRO A 109 -14.31 -4.52 5.93
C PRO A 109 -14.63 -4.54 7.44
N ALA A 110 -14.21 -5.60 8.14
CA ALA A 110 -14.44 -5.74 9.58
C ALA A 110 -13.67 -4.72 10.44
N LEU A 111 -12.58 -4.16 9.92
CA LEU A 111 -11.77 -3.14 10.61
C LEU A 111 -12.25 -1.71 10.33
N ILE A 112 -12.80 -1.47 9.15
CA ILE A 112 -13.23 -0.14 8.69
C ILE A 112 -14.68 0.14 9.11
N ASP A 113 -15.53 -0.87 9.09
CA ASP A 113 -16.94 -0.80 9.46
C ASP A 113 -17.24 -1.98 10.41
N PRO A 114 -16.87 -1.86 11.70
CA PRO A 114 -17.04 -2.95 12.65
C PRO A 114 -18.53 -3.27 12.79
N PRO A 115 -18.93 -4.56 12.79
CA PRO A 115 -20.32 -4.92 12.99
C PRO A 115 -20.84 -4.34 14.31
N GLU A 116 -22.07 -3.80 14.31
CA GLU A 116 -22.72 -3.37 15.56
C GLU A 116 -22.64 -4.51 16.58
N ALA A 117 -22.00 -4.23 17.73
CA ALA A 117 -21.86 -5.22 18.79
C ALA A 117 -23.27 -5.63 19.28
N LEU A 118 -23.56 -6.93 19.21
CA LEU A 118 -24.79 -7.57 19.70
C LEU A 118 -24.96 -7.40 21.22
#